data_AF-A0A367IDR9-F1
#
_entry.id   AF-A0A367IDR9-F1
#
_cell.length_a   1.000
_cell.length_b   1.000
_cell.length_c   1.000
_cell.angle_alpha   90.00
_cell.angle_beta   90.00
_cell.angle_gamma   90.00
#
_symmetry.space_group_name_H-M   'P 1'
#
loop_
_entity.id
_entity.type
_entity.pdbx_description
1 polymer ?
#
loop_
_entity_poly.entity_id
_entity_poly.type
_entity_poly.pdbx_seq_one_letter_code
_entity_poly.pdbx_strand_id
1 'polypeptide(L)'
;MLPNGREERTREERVGRLIASITGVYLILLFIIPVFLVTNSVPELSGRANRIDYATEDGWGSWGNQNNGLNEDIGHDQEVFGYFSWTELNPVAAFVYSFGDLNCHQKSERSWEINGNQLAVCVRDVGLFLGLFMGALFWRSKGLNRWTVRDSFLSVFRDENIKSLYVEDRRMLAMILFLSIGALPIGFDGFYQLLTDYESTNPIRLITGTIAGFVLSWWFCAAISSKTEDFTDSSQVKLPANARLIFKD
;
A
#
# COMPACT_ATOMS: atom_id res chain seq x y z
N MET A 1 6.36 18.44 -27.23
CA MET A 1 5.26 18.60 -26.25
C MET A 1 4.67 17.25 -25.91
N LEU A 2 4.40 17.02 -24.62
CA LEU A 2 3.75 15.85 -24.07
C LEU A 2 2.23 15.89 -24.28
N PRO A 3 1.51 14.75 -24.13
CA PRO A 3 0.06 14.68 -24.28
C PRO A 3 -0.77 15.54 -23.32
N ASN A 4 -0.18 16.08 -22.25
CA ASN A 4 -0.83 17.04 -21.36
C ASN A 4 -0.58 18.51 -21.74
N GLY A 5 0.18 18.77 -22.81
CA GLY A 5 0.52 20.12 -23.27
C GLY A 5 1.85 20.68 -22.73
N ARG A 6 2.49 20.00 -21.79
CA ARG A 6 3.78 20.43 -21.18
C ARG A 6 4.98 19.95 -22.01
N GLU A 7 6.15 20.53 -21.77
CA GLU A 7 7.40 20.08 -22.40
C GLU A 7 8.02 18.89 -21.68
N GLU A 8 7.89 18.86 -20.34
CA GLU A 8 8.47 17.84 -19.47
C GLU A 8 7.49 17.37 -18.37
N ARG A 9 7.88 16.29 -17.69
CA ARG A 9 7.13 15.64 -16.59
C ARG A 9 8.02 15.30 -15.39
N THR A 10 8.99 16.16 -15.11
CA THR A 10 10.03 15.97 -14.09
C THR A 10 9.45 15.73 -12.70
N ARG A 11 8.35 16.41 -12.38
CA ARG A 11 7.64 16.29 -11.11
C ARG A 11 6.95 14.93 -10.96
N GLU A 12 6.24 14.48 -11.99
CA GLU A 12 5.56 13.19 -12.03
C GLU A 12 6.55 12.03 -11.90
N GLU A 13 7.70 12.15 -12.58
CA GLU A 13 8.81 11.19 -12.45
C GLU A 13 9.45 11.20 -11.06
N ARG A 14 9.59 12.38 -10.43
CA ARG A 14 10.10 12.51 -9.07
C ARG A 14 9.15 11.90 -8.06
N VAL A 15 7.85 12.17 -8.16
CA VAL A 15 6.81 11.59 -7.29
C VAL A 15 6.85 10.07 -7.39
N GLY A 16 6.75 9.51 -8.61
CA GLY A 16 6.77 8.06 -8.79
C GLY A 16 8.08 7.42 -8.29
N ARG A 17 9.22 8.07 -8.49
CA ARG A 17 10.51 7.59 -7.96
C ARG A 17 10.57 7.62 -6.44
N LEU A 18 10.13 8.71 -5.82
CA LEU A 18 10.15 8.86 -4.36
C LEU A 18 9.27 7.80 -3.69
N ILE A 19 8.02 7.64 -4.15
CA ILE A 19 7.11 6.63 -3.59
C ILE A 19 7.69 5.23 -3.81
N ALA A 20 8.18 4.90 -5.00
CA ALA A 20 8.81 3.62 -5.27
C ALA A 20 10.05 3.38 -4.38
N SER A 21 10.87 4.40 -4.14
CA SER A 21 12.04 4.27 -3.25
C SER A 21 11.62 3.99 -1.81
N ILE A 22 10.64 4.73 -1.27
CA ILE A 22 10.17 4.55 0.10
C ILE A 22 9.58 3.14 0.29
N THR A 23 8.64 2.76 -0.58
CA THR A 23 7.95 1.46 -0.45
C THR A 23 8.88 0.30 -0.78
N GLY A 24 9.78 0.47 -1.75
CA GLY A 24 10.77 -0.54 -2.13
C GLY A 24 11.82 -0.77 -1.04
N VAL A 25 12.32 0.29 -0.40
CA VAL A 25 13.23 0.18 0.75
C VAL A 25 12.54 -0.53 1.91
N TYR A 26 11.31 -0.13 2.27
CA TYR A 26 10.58 -0.81 3.33
C TYR A 26 10.32 -2.29 3.01
N LEU A 27 9.91 -2.60 1.77
CA LEU A 27 9.71 -3.97 1.31
C LEU A 27 10.98 -4.80 1.43
N ILE A 28 12.14 -4.26 1.05
CA ILE A 28 13.44 -4.94 1.20
C ILE A 28 13.75 -5.18 2.69
N LEU A 29 13.53 -4.18 3.54
CA LEU A 29 13.79 -4.28 4.97
C LEU A 29 12.94 -5.36 5.64
N LEU A 30 11.68 -5.57 5.21
CA LEU A 30 10.83 -6.66 5.72
C LEU A 30 11.51 -8.02 5.63
N PHE A 31 12.31 -8.27 4.57
CA PHE A 31 13.02 -9.54 4.39
C PHE A 31 14.44 -9.51 4.95
N ILE A 32 15.14 -8.38 4.84
CA ILE A 32 16.53 -8.26 5.28
C ILE A 32 16.64 -8.28 6.81
N ILE A 33 15.76 -7.56 7.51
CA ILE A 33 15.83 -7.47 8.98
C ILE A 33 15.79 -8.85 9.65
N PRO A 34 14.81 -9.73 9.40
CA PRO A 34 14.77 -11.03 10.07
C PRO A 34 15.95 -11.95 9.72
N VAL A 35 16.61 -11.77 8.57
CA VAL A 35 17.87 -12.49 8.24
C VAL A 35 19.00 -12.11 9.20
N PHE A 36 19.08 -10.83 9.60
CA PHE A 36 20.16 -10.31 10.45
C PHE A 36 19.82 -10.27 11.95
N LEU A 37 18.56 -10.50 12.31
CA LEU A 37 18.19 -10.73 13.70
C LEU A 37 18.76 -12.05 14.21
N VAL A 38 18.92 -12.14 15.53
CA VAL A 38 19.28 -13.40 16.20
C VAL A 38 18.23 -14.45 15.81
N THR A 39 18.67 -15.66 15.48
CA THR A 39 17.78 -16.76 15.09
C THR A 39 16.77 -17.04 16.21
N ASN A 40 15.49 -17.18 15.86
CA ASN A 40 14.38 -17.40 16.80
C ASN A 40 14.23 -16.30 17.88
N SER A 41 14.59 -15.05 17.58
CA SER A 41 14.41 -13.91 18.51
C SER A 41 13.07 -13.20 18.36
N VAL A 42 12.40 -13.35 17.22
CA VAL A 42 11.03 -12.88 17.02
C VAL A 42 10.11 -14.09 17.04
N PRO A 43 9.31 -14.26 18.10
CA PRO A 43 8.40 -15.39 18.26
C PRO A 43 7.22 -15.26 17.30
N GLU A 44 6.31 -16.23 17.36
CA GLU A 44 4.98 -16.05 16.80
C GLU A 44 4.29 -14.87 17.48
N LEU A 45 3.72 -13.96 16.70
CA LEU A 45 3.00 -12.79 17.17
C LEU A 45 1.52 -12.87 16.74
N SER A 46 0.66 -12.16 17.47
CA SER A 46 -0.74 -11.94 17.12
C SER A 46 -1.25 -10.69 17.84
N GLY A 47 -1.46 -9.62 17.09
CA GLY A 47 -1.85 -8.29 17.59
C GLY A 47 -3.11 -7.73 16.96
N ARG A 48 -3.40 -6.47 17.30
CA ARG A 48 -4.50 -5.67 16.77
C ARG A 48 -3.95 -4.72 15.71
N ALA A 49 -4.53 -4.74 14.51
CA ALA A 49 -4.20 -3.74 13.52
C ALA A 49 -4.57 -2.32 14.00
N ASN A 50 -3.80 -1.33 13.57
CA ASN A 50 -3.97 0.09 13.92
C ASN A 50 -3.74 0.36 15.42
N ARG A 51 -2.90 -0.42 16.10
CA ARG A 51 -2.56 -0.31 17.54
C ARG A 51 -1.08 -0.63 17.77
N ILE A 52 -0.58 -0.31 18.97
CA ILE A 52 0.78 -0.66 19.38
C ILE A 52 0.65 -1.74 20.46
N ASP A 53 1.10 -2.94 20.17
CA ASP A 53 0.90 -4.12 20.99
C ASP A 53 2.20 -4.80 21.43
N TYR A 54 3.31 -4.55 20.73
CA TYR A 54 4.62 -5.15 21.00
C TYR A 54 5.75 -4.13 21.20
N ALA A 55 5.43 -2.90 21.61
CA ALA A 55 6.42 -1.89 21.91
C ALA A 55 7.34 -2.30 23.04
N THR A 56 6.76 -2.79 24.13
CA THR A 56 7.49 -3.19 25.33
C THR A 56 7.03 -4.58 25.77
N GLU A 57 7.85 -5.26 26.55
CA GLU A 57 7.48 -6.56 27.14
C GLU A 57 6.35 -6.39 28.16
N ASP A 58 6.36 -5.30 28.94
CA ASP A 58 5.40 -4.97 29.97
C ASP A 58 4.99 -3.47 29.99
N GLY A 59 3.76 -3.20 30.43
CA GLY A 59 3.24 -1.84 30.56
C GLY A 59 2.72 -1.23 29.25
N TRP A 60 3.32 -0.13 28.80
CA TRP A 60 2.78 0.63 27.67
C TRP A 60 3.08 -0.06 26.34
N GLY A 61 2.03 -0.35 25.57
CA GLY A 61 2.18 -0.97 24.26
C GLY A 61 2.65 -2.42 24.36
N SER A 62 2.35 -3.12 25.46
CA SER A 62 2.68 -4.53 25.68
C SER A 62 1.46 -5.44 25.60
N TRP A 63 0.36 -4.98 24.99
CA TRP A 63 -0.91 -5.73 24.97
C TRP A 63 -0.77 -7.10 24.28
N GLY A 64 0.06 -7.16 23.23
CA GLY A 64 0.35 -8.40 22.50
C GLY A 64 1.15 -9.41 23.33
N ASN A 65 1.84 -8.96 24.39
CA ASN A 65 2.58 -9.83 25.31
C ASN A 65 1.73 -10.43 26.43
N GLN A 66 0.42 -10.17 26.46
CA GLN A 66 -0.47 -10.69 27.52
C GLN A 66 -0.98 -12.10 27.18
N ASN A 67 -1.49 -12.81 28.20
CA ASN A 67 -2.26 -14.03 27.96
C ASN A 67 -3.65 -13.66 27.44
N ASN A 68 -3.77 -13.63 26.10
CA ASN A 68 -5.02 -13.41 25.42
C ASN A 68 -5.69 -14.73 25.00
N GLY A 69 -5.37 -15.87 25.62
CA GLY A 69 -5.94 -17.18 25.28
C GLY A 69 -5.28 -17.87 24.08
N LEU A 70 -5.27 -19.21 24.06
CA LEU A 70 -4.55 -20.01 23.04
C LEU A 70 -5.28 -20.14 21.68
N ASN A 71 -6.57 -19.80 21.61
CA ASN A 71 -7.43 -19.98 20.43
C ASN A 71 -8.36 -18.77 20.20
N GLU A 72 -7.95 -17.58 20.60
CA GLU A 72 -8.74 -16.37 20.37
C GLU A 72 -8.50 -15.82 18.96
N ASP A 73 -9.52 -15.17 18.39
CA ASP A 73 -9.45 -14.60 17.04
C ASP A 73 -8.45 -13.43 16.92
N ILE A 74 -8.07 -12.81 18.04
CA ILE A 74 -7.12 -11.70 18.12
C ILE A 74 -6.30 -11.85 19.40
N GLY A 75 -4.97 -11.76 19.27
CA GLY A 75 -4.08 -12.10 20.38
C GLY A 75 -3.81 -13.60 20.44
N HIS A 76 -2.77 -13.98 21.17
CA HIS A 76 -2.59 -15.35 21.64
C HIS A 76 -1.86 -15.34 22.98
N ASP A 77 -1.68 -16.52 23.58
CA ASP A 77 -0.95 -16.66 24.85
C ASP A 77 0.56 -16.51 24.65
N GLN A 78 1.06 -15.28 24.81
CA GLN A 78 2.48 -15.00 24.61
C GLN A 78 3.39 -15.67 25.64
N GLU A 79 2.86 -16.14 26.79
CA GLU A 79 3.63 -16.95 27.74
C GLU A 79 4.10 -18.28 27.10
N VAL A 80 3.31 -18.82 26.16
CA VAL A 80 3.62 -20.06 25.44
C VAL A 80 4.55 -19.81 24.24
N PHE A 81 4.30 -18.74 23.48
CA PHE A 81 5.04 -18.46 22.24
C PHE A 81 6.33 -17.65 22.48
N GLY A 82 6.48 -17.00 23.63
CA GLY A 82 7.62 -16.19 24.04
C GLY A 82 7.39 -14.70 23.83
N TYR A 83 7.90 -13.85 24.73
CA TYR A 83 7.67 -12.41 24.68
C TYR A 83 8.48 -11.69 23.59
N PHE A 84 7.96 -10.54 23.14
CA PHE A 84 8.61 -9.72 22.13
C PHE A 84 8.49 -8.23 22.42
N SER A 85 9.58 -7.48 22.22
CA SER A 85 9.63 -6.03 22.37
C SER A 85 10.43 -5.42 21.23
N TRP A 86 9.77 -4.66 20.35
CA TRP A 86 10.49 -4.02 19.26
C TRP A 86 11.35 -2.83 19.73
N THR A 87 11.13 -2.26 20.92
CA THR A 87 12.00 -1.19 21.45
C THR A 87 13.38 -1.69 21.85
N GLU A 88 13.51 -2.99 22.15
CA GLU A 88 14.79 -3.63 22.48
C GLU A 88 15.62 -3.98 21.23
N LEU A 89 15.03 -3.87 20.04
CA LEU A 89 15.74 -4.09 18.79
C LEU A 89 16.63 -2.88 18.43
N ASN A 90 17.60 -3.10 17.54
CA ASN A 90 18.35 -2.00 16.95
C ASN A 90 17.40 -1.03 16.22
N PRO A 91 17.75 0.27 16.07
CA PRO A 91 16.82 1.28 15.57
C PRO A 91 16.15 0.98 14.22
N VAL A 92 16.85 0.30 13.29
CA VAL A 92 16.30 -0.02 11.97
C VAL A 92 15.30 -1.16 12.08
N ALA A 93 15.61 -2.21 12.85
CA ALA A 93 14.69 -3.30 13.11
C ALA A 93 13.47 -2.81 13.92
N ALA A 94 13.69 -1.99 14.96
CA ALA A 94 12.63 -1.36 15.73
C ALA A 94 11.67 -0.55 14.85
N PHE A 95 12.20 0.23 13.88
CA PHE A 95 11.36 0.93 12.91
C PHE A 95 10.49 -0.02 12.07
N VAL A 96 11.06 -1.12 11.59
CA VAL A 96 10.32 -2.09 10.76
C VAL A 96 9.23 -2.81 11.58
N TYR A 97 9.56 -3.29 12.77
CA TYR A 97 8.59 -3.98 13.62
C TYR A 97 7.56 -3.03 14.24
N SER A 98 7.91 -1.80 14.60
CA SER A 98 6.92 -0.81 15.09
C SER A 98 5.94 -0.39 13.99
N PHE A 99 6.39 -0.25 12.75
CA PHE A 99 5.47 0.02 11.63
C PHE A 99 4.54 -1.17 11.40
N GLY A 100 5.08 -2.40 11.48
CA GLY A 100 4.31 -3.62 11.36
C GLY A 100 3.25 -3.77 12.46
N ASP A 101 3.66 -3.61 13.72
CA ASP A 101 2.81 -3.59 14.91
C ASP A 101 1.68 -2.56 14.75
N LEU A 102 2.01 -1.33 14.34
CA LEU A 102 1.02 -0.28 14.13
C LEU A 102 -0.03 -0.64 13.07
N ASN A 103 0.32 -1.28 11.96
CA ASN A 103 -0.60 -1.39 10.81
C ASN A 103 -1.20 -2.79 10.62
N CYS A 104 -0.51 -3.82 11.09
CA CYS A 104 -0.83 -5.21 10.83
C CYS A 104 -1.38 -5.89 12.08
N HIS A 105 -2.20 -6.92 11.90
CA HIS A 105 -2.54 -7.82 13.00
C HIS A 105 -1.39 -8.77 13.37
N GLN A 106 -0.31 -8.82 12.58
CA GLN A 106 0.88 -9.66 12.81
C GLN A 106 0.60 -11.14 13.08
N LYS A 107 -0.57 -11.67 12.71
CA LYS A 107 -0.97 -13.06 12.89
C LYS A 107 0.05 -14.04 12.29
N SER A 108 0.64 -14.89 13.13
CA SER A 108 1.70 -15.83 12.76
C SER A 108 1.28 -16.77 11.63
N GLU A 109 0.04 -17.27 11.64
CA GLU A 109 -0.48 -18.21 10.64
C GLU A 109 -0.64 -17.61 9.23
N ARG A 110 -0.48 -16.29 9.12
CA ARG A 110 -0.58 -15.50 7.88
C ARG A 110 0.73 -14.80 7.55
N SER A 111 1.76 -14.97 8.36
CA SER A 111 3.08 -14.40 8.17
C SER A 111 4.02 -15.43 7.55
N TRP A 112 5.15 -14.94 7.05
CA TRP A 112 6.28 -15.82 6.73
C TRP A 112 7.31 -15.72 7.84
N GLU A 113 8.22 -16.69 7.85
CA GLU A 113 9.33 -16.73 8.79
C GLU A 113 10.65 -16.82 8.03
N ILE A 114 11.65 -16.10 8.50
CA ILE A 114 13.01 -16.11 7.96
C ILE A 114 13.98 -16.17 9.13
N ASN A 115 14.93 -17.10 9.09
CA ASN A 115 15.86 -17.34 10.20
C ASN A 115 15.12 -17.63 11.53
N GLY A 116 13.95 -18.29 11.45
CA GLY A 116 13.09 -18.56 12.60
C GLY A 116 12.45 -17.32 13.24
N ASN A 117 12.52 -16.17 12.56
CA ASN A 117 11.90 -14.93 13.00
C ASN A 117 10.67 -14.64 12.13
N GLN A 118 9.52 -14.44 12.75
CA GLN A 118 8.32 -13.99 12.05
C GLN A 118 8.57 -12.64 11.35
N LEU A 119 8.08 -12.44 10.12
CA LEU A 119 8.09 -11.12 9.51
C LEU A 119 7.29 -10.10 10.35
N ALA A 120 7.71 -8.84 10.30
CA ALA A 120 7.02 -7.73 10.95
C ALA A 120 5.56 -7.52 10.49
N VAL A 121 5.17 -8.06 9.34
CA VAL A 121 3.82 -7.97 8.78
C VAL A 121 3.40 -9.28 8.14
N CYS A 122 2.09 -9.50 7.99
CA CYS A 122 1.56 -10.67 7.29
C CYS A 122 1.81 -10.61 5.78
N VAL A 123 1.63 -11.74 5.09
CA VAL A 123 1.84 -11.89 3.64
C VAL A 123 0.94 -10.96 2.80
N ARG A 124 -0.24 -10.58 3.32
CA ARG A 124 -1.12 -9.61 2.65
C ARG A 124 -0.47 -8.23 2.56
N ASP A 125 0.17 -7.80 3.64
CA ASP A 125 0.82 -6.48 3.72
C ASP A 125 2.12 -6.46 2.91
N VAL A 126 2.86 -7.58 2.87
CA VAL A 126 3.95 -7.78 1.89
C VAL A 126 3.43 -7.53 0.47
N GLY A 127 2.27 -8.11 0.13
CA GLY A 127 1.58 -7.87 -1.14
C GLY A 127 1.25 -6.39 -1.34
N LEU A 128 0.63 -5.73 -0.36
CA LEU A 128 0.32 -4.30 -0.43
C LEU A 128 1.57 -3.45 -0.73
N PHE A 129 2.69 -3.68 -0.03
CA PHE A 129 3.94 -2.95 -0.28
C PHE A 129 4.55 -3.24 -1.66
N LEU A 130 4.51 -4.49 -2.11
CA LEU A 130 4.92 -4.86 -3.47
C LEU A 130 4.04 -4.17 -4.53
N GLY A 131 2.73 -4.16 -4.32
CA GLY A 131 1.77 -3.44 -5.14
C GLY A 131 2.09 -1.95 -5.18
N LEU A 132 2.25 -1.31 -4.01
CA LEU A 132 2.55 0.12 -3.91
C LEU A 132 3.83 0.48 -4.68
N PHE A 133 4.87 -0.34 -4.56
CA PHE A 133 6.11 -0.20 -5.31
C PHE A 133 5.88 -0.28 -6.82
N MET A 134 5.19 -1.32 -7.30
CA MET A 134 4.91 -1.48 -8.73
C MET A 134 4.00 -0.38 -9.30
N GLY A 135 2.99 0.05 -8.54
CA GLY A 135 2.09 1.15 -8.93
C GLY A 135 2.84 2.48 -9.06
N ALA A 136 3.81 2.73 -8.19
CA ALA A 136 4.66 3.92 -8.25
C ALA A 136 5.62 3.88 -9.45
N LEU A 137 6.20 2.71 -9.77
CA LEU A 137 7.00 2.53 -10.99
C LEU A 137 6.16 2.70 -12.26
N PHE A 138 4.94 2.17 -12.25
CA PHE A 138 3.98 2.35 -13.33
C PHE A 138 3.66 3.83 -13.55
N TRP A 139 3.34 4.57 -12.49
CA TRP A 139 3.15 6.02 -12.55
C TRP A 139 4.41 6.74 -13.05
N ARG A 140 5.58 6.44 -12.47
CA ARG A 140 6.87 7.01 -12.91
C ARG A 140 7.06 6.84 -14.42
N SER A 141 6.66 5.70 -14.98
CA SER A 141 6.86 5.40 -16.40
C SER A 141 5.91 6.14 -17.35
N LYS A 142 4.66 6.44 -16.94
CA LYS A 142 3.61 6.92 -17.86
C LYS A 142 2.80 8.14 -17.39
N GLY A 143 2.74 8.38 -16.08
CA GLY A 143 1.88 9.40 -15.49
C GLY A 143 2.24 10.82 -15.95
N LEU A 144 1.19 11.62 -16.15
CA LEU A 144 1.23 13.03 -16.50
C LEU A 144 0.26 13.80 -15.59
N ASN A 145 0.67 14.99 -15.15
CA ASN A 145 -0.23 15.95 -14.53
C ASN A 145 -1.18 16.51 -15.60
N ARG A 146 -2.48 16.35 -15.41
CA ARG A 146 -3.56 16.94 -16.22
C ARG A 146 -4.49 17.81 -15.38
N TRP A 147 -3.93 18.49 -14.38
CA TRP A 147 -4.58 19.44 -13.47
C TRP A 147 -5.51 18.80 -12.44
N THR A 148 -6.41 17.91 -12.84
CA THR A 148 -7.32 17.20 -11.93
C THR A 148 -6.84 15.79 -11.63
N VAL A 149 -7.19 15.26 -10.45
CA VAL A 149 -6.80 13.90 -10.04
C VAL A 149 -7.31 12.85 -11.03
N ARG A 150 -8.56 12.96 -11.50
CA ARG A 150 -9.14 11.98 -12.45
C ARG A 150 -8.45 12.01 -13.81
N ASP A 151 -8.13 13.21 -14.31
CA ASP A 151 -7.53 13.35 -15.64
C ASP A 151 -6.05 12.91 -15.58
N SER A 152 -5.34 13.24 -14.48
CA SER A 152 -3.99 12.76 -14.21
C SER A 152 -3.96 11.23 -14.00
N PHE A 153 -4.91 10.67 -13.26
CA PHE A 153 -5.01 9.22 -13.05
C PHE A 153 -5.12 8.47 -14.38
N LEU A 154 -6.01 8.91 -15.27
CA LEU A 154 -6.23 8.31 -16.58
C LEU A 154 -5.10 8.58 -17.58
N SER A 155 -4.16 9.49 -17.28
CA SER A 155 -3.08 9.88 -18.20
C SER A 155 -2.08 8.77 -18.54
N VAL A 156 -2.06 7.69 -17.76
CA VAL A 156 -1.23 6.51 -18.03
C VAL A 156 -1.68 5.74 -19.27
N PHE A 157 -2.92 5.96 -19.73
CA PHE A 157 -3.45 5.40 -20.96
C PHE A 157 -3.23 6.35 -22.13
N ARG A 158 -3.13 5.78 -23.34
CA ARG A 158 -3.06 6.58 -24.56
C ARG A 158 -4.38 7.29 -24.81
N ASP A 159 -4.31 8.51 -25.35
CA ASP A 159 -5.47 9.39 -25.51
C ASP A 159 -6.53 8.79 -26.46
N GLU A 160 -6.10 8.01 -27.45
CA GLU A 160 -7.00 7.33 -28.37
C GLU A 160 -7.87 6.29 -27.66
N ASN A 161 -7.33 5.61 -26.64
CA ASN A 161 -8.02 4.53 -25.92
C ASN A 161 -9.06 5.04 -24.93
N ILE A 162 -8.89 6.27 -24.42
CA ILE A 162 -9.76 6.86 -23.41
C ILE A 162 -10.64 7.98 -23.97
N LYS A 163 -10.61 8.23 -25.29
CA LYS A 163 -11.34 9.31 -25.95
C LYS A 163 -12.84 9.31 -25.61
N SER A 164 -13.48 8.13 -25.62
CA SER A 164 -14.92 7.99 -25.29
C SER A 164 -15.24 8.46 -23.87
N LEU A 165 -14.36 8.22 -22.90
CA LEU A 165 -14.55 8.66 -21.51
C LEU A 165 -14.67 10.18 -21.39
N TYR A 166 -13.98 10.92 -22.26
CA TYR A 166 -14.03 12.40 -22.28
C TYR A 166 -15.25 12.91 -23.02
N VAL A 167 -15.64 12.27 -24.13
CA VAL A 167 -16.84 12.66 -24.90
C VAL A 167 -18.12 12.43 -24.09
N GLU A 168 -18.20 11.31 -23.37
CA GLU A 168 -19.38 10.92 -22.60
C GLU A 168 -19.37 11.41 -21.14
N ASP A 169 -18.32 12.18 -20.75
CA ASP A 169 -18.05 12.64 -19.38
C ASP A 169 -18.05 11.53 -18.30
N ARG A 170 -17.54 10.34 -18.65
CA ARG A 170 -17.48 9.16 -17.77
C ARG A 170 -16.15 9.02 -17.01
N ARG A 171 -15.31 10.06 -17.00
CA ARG A 171 -13.95 10.02 -16.44
C ARG A 171 -13.92 9.68 -14.95
N MET A 172 -14.79 10.31 -14.16
CA MET A 172 -14.90 10.05 -12.72
C MET A 172 -15.33 8.61 -12.46
N LEU A 173 -16.36 8.15 -13.18
CA LEU A 173 -16.84 6.78 -13.11
C LEU A 173 -15.74 5.78 -13.48
N ALA A 174 -14.97 6.04 -14.54
CA ALA A 174 -13.87 5.18 -14.95
C ALA A 174 -12.77 5.10 -13.87
N MET A 175 -12.37 6.22 -13.27
CA MET A 175 -11.42 6.22 -12.16
C MET A 175 -11.95 5.39 -10.98
N ILE A 176 -13.20 5.62 -10.57
CA ILE A 176 -13.84 4.84 -9.50
C ILE A 176 -13.87 3.35 -9.86
N LEU A 177 -14.20 2.99 -11.10
CA LEU A 177 -14.23 1.61 -11.55
C LEU A 177 -12.86 0.94 -11.45
N PHE A 178 -11.79 1.61 -11.89
CA PHE A 178 -10.43 1.08 -11.74
C PHE A 178 -10.03 0.91 -10.28
N LEU A 179 -10.34 1.90 -9.43
CA LEU A 179 -10.12 1.83 -7.98
C LEU A 179 -10.87 0.65 -7.35
N SER A 180 -12.15 0.49 -7.70
CA SER A 180 -12.98 -0.61 -7.22
C SER A 180 -12.47 -1.95 -7.70
N ILE A 181 -12.15 -2.13 -8.99
CA ILE A 181 -11.58 -3.38 -9.50
C ILE A 181 -10.28 -3.74 -8.78
N GLY A 182 -9.45 -2.74 -8.43
CA GLY A 182 -8.23 -2.95 -7.67
C GLY A 182 -8.46 -3.35 -6.20
N ALA A 183 -9.43 -2.72 -5.54
CA ALA A 183 -9.71 -2.94 -4.12
C ALA A 183 -10.66 -4.12 -3.83
N LEU A 184 -11.49 -4.51 -4.80
CA LEU A 184 -12.49 -5.56 -4.62
C LEU A 184 -11.88 -6.93 -4.27
N PRO A 185 -10.78 -7.41 -4.89
CA PRO A 185 -10.21 -8.72 -4.55
C PRO A 185 -9.79 -8.82 -3.08
N ILE A 186 -9.06 -7.83 -2.55
CA ILE A 186 -8.65 -7.81 -1.14
C ILE A 186 -9.84 -7.62 -0.20
N GLY A 187 -10.80 -6.78 -0.60
CA GLY A 187 -12.02 -6.54 0.16
C GLY A 187 -12.87 -7.80 0.28
N PHE A 188 -13.05 -8.53 -0.83
CA PHE A 188 -13.80 -9.78 -0.84
C PHE A 188 -13.07 -10.89 -0.07
N ASP A 189 -11.77 -11.06 -0.28
CA ASP A 189 -10.94 -12.04 0.43
C ASP A 189 -10.97 -11.81 1.96
N GLY A 190 -10.87 -10.56 2.42
CA GLY A 190 -11.01 -10.22 3.83
C GLY A 190 -12.44 -10.32 4.37
N PHE A 191 -13.43 -9.83 3.62
CA PHE A 191 -14.83 -9.82 4.06
C PHE A 191 -15.44 -11.22 4.11
N TYR A 192 -15.14 -12.07 3.14
CA TYR A 192 -15.64 -13.44 3.10
C TYR A 192 -15.14 -14.26 4.30
N GLN A 193 -13.90 -14.01 4.74
CA GLN A 193 -13.32 -14.57 5.95
C GLN A 193 -14.01 -14.09 7.24
N LEU A 194 -14.57 -12.87 7.27
CA LEU A 194 -15.34 -12.39 8.44
C LEU A 194 -16.70 -13.10 8.58
N LEU A 195 -17.20 -13.73 7.52
CA LEU A 195 -18.55 -14.31 7.47
C LEU A 195 -18.57 -15.84 7.44
N THR A 196 -17.43 -16.49 7.22
CA THR A 196 -17.34 -17.93 6.96
C THR A 196 -16.08 -18.52 7.54
N ASP A 197 -16.00 -19.85 7.65
CA ASP A 197 -14.79 -20.59 8.06
C ASP A 197 -13.69 -20.60 6.98
N TYR A 198 -13.84 -19.80 5.91
CA TYR A 198 -12.83 -19.68 4.87
C TYR A 198 -11.59 -18.96 5.39
N GLU A 199 -10.44 -19.62 5.24
CA GLU A 199 -9.14 -19.02 5.46
C GLU A 199 -8.41 -18.79 4.14
N SER A 200 -7.98 -17.54 3.93
CA SER A 200 -7.18 -17.18 2.76
C SER A 200 -5.82 -17.90 2.80
N THR A 201 -5.26 -18.21 1.64
CA THR A 201 -3.91 -18.81 1.56
C THR A 201 -2.87 -17.72 1.32
N ASN A 202 -1.62 -17.93 1.74
CA ASN A 202 -0.55 -16.94 1.53
C ASN A 202 -0.40 -16.47 0.07
N PRO A 203 -0.50 -17.33 -0.97
CA PRO A 203 -0.53 -16.87 -2.36
C PRO A 203 -1.70 -15.93 -2.69
N ILE A 204 -2.91 -16.23 -2.21
CA ILE A 204 -4.10 -15.37 -2.43
C ILE A 204 -3.92 -14.03 -1.72
N ARG A 205 -3.45 -14.03 -0.46
CA ARG A 205 -3.13 -12.84 0.32
C ARG A 205 -2.13 -11.95 -0.41
N LEU A 206 -1.05 -12.53 -0.95
CA LEU A 206 -0.03 -11.82 -1.70
C LEU A 206 -0.60 -11.19 -2.98
N ILE A 207 -1.38 -11.95 -3.77
CA ILE A 207 -1.95 -11.49 -5.05
C ILE A 207 -2.96 -10.36 -4.81
N THR A 208 -3.93 -10.57 -3.92
CA THR A 208 -4.97 -9.59 -3.62
C THR A 208 -4.38 -8.30 -3.03
N GLY A 209 -3.42 -8.42 -2.11
CA GLY A 209 -2.65 -7.31 -1.57
C GLY A 209 -1.90 -6.53 -2.66
N THR A 210 -1.22 -7.24 -3.56
CA THR A 210 -0.46 -6.63 -4.67
C THR A 210 -1.35 -5.82 -5.61
N ILE A 211 -2.53 -6.35 -5.97
CA ILE A 211 -3.48 -5.65 -6.85
C ILE A 211 -3.99 -4.37 -6.17
N ALA A 212 -4.37 -4.46 -4.89
CA ALA A 212 -4.87 -3.31 -4.14
C ALA A 212 -3.79 -2.23 -3.95
N GLY A 213 -2.57 -2.62 -3.56
CA GLY A 213 -1.45 -1.71 -3.40
C GLY A 213 -1.07 -1.02 -4.71
N PHE A 214 -1.12 -1.73 -5.83
CA PHE A 214 -0.81 -1.16 -7.15
C PHE A 214 -1.74 0.00 -7.50
N VAL A 215 -3.06 -0.22 -7.37
CA VAL A 215 -4.06 0.78 -7.72
C VAL A 215 -4.06 1.95 -6.73
N LEU A 216 -3.84 1.67 -5.44
CA LEU A 216 -3.69 2.71 -4.41
C LEU A 216 -2.52 3.64 -4.70
N SER A 217 -1.34 3.08 -5.02
CA SER A 217 -0.14 3.88 -5.32
C SER A 217 -0.27 4.66 -6.63
N TRP A 218 -0.86 4.06 -7.67
CA TRP A 218 -1.15 4.77 -8.92
C TRP A 218 -2.05 6.00 -8.64
N TRP A 219 -3.15 5.82 -7.90
CA TRP A 219 -4.01 6.93 -7.54
C TRP A 219 -3.31 7.99 -6.67
N PHE A 220 -2.56 7.57 -5.67
CA PHE A 220 -1.85 8.48 -4.77
C PHE A 220 -0.81 9.31 -5.52
N CYS A 221 -0.03 8.68 -6.41
CA CYS A 221 0.92 9.39 -7.25
C CYS A 221 0.24 10.38 -8.20
N ALA A 222 -0.91 10.00 -8.78
CA ALA A 222 -1.70 10.90 -9.62
C ALA A 222 -2.26 12.09 -8.82
N ALA A 223 -2.76 11.85 -7.60
CA ALA A 223 -3.30 12.86 -6.71
C ALA A 223 -2.23 13.87 -6.29
N ILE A 224 -1.06 13.40 -5.84
CA ILE A 224 0.08 14.28 -5.51
C ILE A 224 0.50 15.07 -6.74
N SER A 225 0.63 14.42 -7.90
CA SER A 225 1.11 15.05 -9.13
C SER A 225 0.11 16.06 -9.73
N SER A 226 -1.17 16.03 -9.35
CA SER A 226 -2.18 16.94 -9.90
C SER A 226 -2.05 18.34 -9.30
N LYS A 227 -1.27 19.23 -9.94
CA LYS A 227 -1.12 20.63 -9.52
C LYS A 227 -1.41 21.59 -10.66
N THR A 228 -2.02 22.71 -10.29
CA THR A 228 -2.39 23.78 -11.21
C THR A 228 -1.19 24.66 -11.54
N GLU A 229 -0.26 24.82 -10.60
CA GLU A 229 0.96 25.65 -10.69
C GLU A 229 1.89 25.26 -11.84
N ASP A 230 1.78 24.02 -12.34
CA ASP A 230 2.54 23.52 -13.49
C ASP A 230 2.03 24.08 -14.84
N PHE A 231 0.98 24.90 -14.81
CA PHE A 231 0.30 25.50 -15.97
C PHE A 231 0.01 26.98 -15.70
N THR A 232 0.07 27.81 -16.75
CA THR A 232 -0.30 29.24 -16.63
C THR A 232 -1.80 29.40 -16.37
N ASP A 233 -2.60 28.64 -17.11
CA ASP A 233 -4.05 28.63 -17.00
C ASP A 233 -4.62 27.32 -17.59
N SER A 234 -5.92 27.10 -17.40
CA SER A 234 -6.56 25.83 -17.77
C SER A 234 -6.59 25.55 -19.28
N SER A 235 -6.41 26.55 -20.14
CA SER A 235 -6.36 26.40 -21.60
C SER A 235 -5.09 25.71 -22.11
N GLN A 236 -4.01 25.73 -21.31
CA GLN A 236 -2.77 25.03 -21.65
C GLN A 236 -2.86 23.51 -21.46
N VAL A 237 -3.83 23.05 -20.67
CA VAL A 237 -4.02 21.61 -20.40
C VAL A 237 -4.61 20.94 -21.63
N LYS A 238 -3.83 20.04 -22.25
CA LYS A 238 -4.34 19.20 -23.33
C LYS A 238 -4.97 17.95 -22.75
N LEU A 239 -6.25 17.74 -23.09
CA LEU A 239 -7.02 16.56 -22.73
C LEU A 239 -7.45 15.79 -23.99
N PRO A 240 -7.67 14.47 -23.89
CA PRO A 240 -8.28 13.67 -24.94
C PRO A 240 -9.59 14.28 -25.48
N ALA A 241 -9.89 13.97 -26.73
CA ALA A 241 -11.06 14.49 -27.45
C ALA A 241 -11.14 16.02 -27.53
N ASN A 242 -10.03 16.75 -27.34
CA ASN A 242 -9.99 18.22 -27.24
C ASN A 242 -10.90 18.77 -26.12
N ALA A 243 -11.17 17.98 -25.08
CA ALA A 243 -11.92 18.43 -23.93
C ALA A 243 -11.21 19.59 -23.23
N ARG A 244 -11.99 20.47 -22.58
CA ARG A 244 -11.47 21.63 -21.86
C ARG A 244 -11.92 21.62 -20.41
N LEU A 245 -11.11 22.18 -19.54
CA LEU A 245 -11.46 22.44 -18.15
C LEU A 245 -12.26 23.74 -18.09
N ILE A 246 -13.54 23.64 -17.71
CA ILE A 246 -14.45 24.77 -17.56
C ILE A 246 -14.73 24.92 -16.06
N PHE A 247 -14.50 26.12 -15.52
CA PHE A 247 -14.90 26.46 -14.17
C PHE A 247 -16.37 26.91 -14.22
N LYS A 248 -17.18 26.41 -13.28
CA LYS A 248 -18.51 26.97 -13.07
C LYS A 248 -18.34 28.23 -12.22
N ASP A 249 -18.87 29.34 -12.72
CA ASP A 249 -19.02 30.59 -11.98
C ASP A 249 -19.93 30.41 -10.75
#